data_AF-A0A7D8YMX2-F1
#
_entry.id   AF-A0A7D8YMX2-F1
#
_cell.length_a   1.000
_cell.length_b   1.000
_cell.length_c   1.000
_cell.angle_alpha   90.00
_cell.angle_beta   90.00
_cell.angle_gamma   90.00
#
_symmetry.space_group_name_H-M   'P 1'
#
loop_
_entity.id
_entity.type
_entity.pdbx_description
1 polymer ?
#
loop_
_entity_poly.entity_id
_entity_poly.type
_entity_poly.pdbx_seq_one_letter_code
_entity_poly.pdbx_strand_id
1 'polypeptide(L)'
;MNRFCSRPLFCLIALFISTVSGVDRAAAQPTASRVDITTDVVYGHKHGLAMTFDVFQPQSANGAGVLFMVSGGWYSNWSPPEQLLGLLRPLTDAGFTVFAVRHGSSPKFGIPEAVSDVRRAVRVIRMRADEFGIEPERLGVFGMSAGGHLSLMLGTTGDDGNPDVPDAVDRVGNRVQAVVAWVAPTDLTILIHSSPESLPAHKNFPALDLDPRAAADHSPLTHVTADDAPALLLAGDADDLVPIAHSRRIRDEFQRVGVTHELIEFPGAGHGIGGEQLAQGTRAMVDWFRDHLLED
;
A
#
# COMPACT_ATOMS: atom_id res chain seq x y z
N MET A 1 -21.83 65.52 27.48
CA MET A 1 -23.24 65.15 27.75
C MET A 1 -23.30 63.63 27.87
N ASN A 2 -23.16 63.12 29.10
CA ASN A 2 -24.22 62.59 29.99
C ASN A 2 -24.87 61.32 29.44
N ARG A 3 -24.49 60.13 29.94
CA ARG A 3 -25.03 59.42 31.13
C ARG A 3 -26.52 59.08 31.05
N PHE A 4 -26.83 57.79 31.03
CA PHE A 4 -28.05 57.10 31.50
C PHE A 4 -27.61 55.64 31.81
N CYS A 5 -27.63 55.04 33.01
CA CYS A 5 -28.68 54.85 34.04
C CYS A 5 -30.04 54.51 33.40
N SER A 6 -30.81 53.47 33.74
CA SER A 6 -30.94 52.61 34.91
C SER A 6 -31.95 51.48 34.59
N ARG A 7 -31.92 50.37 35.34
CA ARG A 7 -32.82 49.17 35.32
C ARG A 7 -34.27 49.53 35.77
N PRO A 8 -35.28 48.62 35.96
CA PRO A 8 -35.42 47.15 35.74
C PRO A 8 -36.81 46.72 35.13
N LEU A 9 -37.12 45.41 34.99
CA LEU A 9 -38.24 44.70 35.65
C LEU A 9 -38.49 43.28 35.08
N PHE A 10 -38.84 42.38 36.00
CA PHE A 10 -39.19 40.96 35.91
C PHE A 10 -40.24 40.56 34.86
N CYS A 11 -40.07 39.35 34.30
CA CYS A 11 -41.20 38.47 33.94
C CYS A 11 -40.83 37.00 34.23
N LEU A 12 -41.66 36.35 35.06
CA LEU A 12 -41.60 34.92 35.38
C LEU A 12 -41.98 34.08 34.15
N ILE A 13 -41.26 32.97 33.91
CA ILE A 13 -41.81 31.84 33.15
C ILE A 13 -41.52 30.55 33.93
N ALA A 14 -42.59 29.77 34.13
CA ALA A 14 -42.67 28.58 34.94
C ALA A 14 -42.02 27.33 34.30
N LEU A 15 -41.59 26.44 35.19
CA LEU A 15 -41.13 25.06 34.95
C LEU A 15 -42.18 24.21 34.20
N PHE A 16 -41.72 23.47 33.19
CA PHE A 16 -42.21 22.11 32.92
C PHE A 16 -41.01 21.18 32.80
N ILE A 17 -40.83 20.33 33.83
CA ILE A 17 -39.90 19.21 33.81
C ILE A 17 -40.67 18.03 33.25
N SER A 18 -40.42 17.67 31.99
CA SER A 18 -40.78 16.37 31.43
C SER A 18 -39.59 15.42 31.59
N THR A 19 -39.73 14.48 32.52
CA THR A 19 -38.80 13.36 32.71
C THR A 19 -38.93 12.38 31.54
N VAL A 20 -37.98 12.44 30.60
CA VAL A 20 -37.77 11.33 29.66
C VAL A 20 -36.73 10.40 30.27
N SER A 21 -37.21 9.33 30.90
CA SER A 21 -36.40 8.19 31.30
C SER A 21 -36.07 7.36 30.06
N GLY A 22 -35.06 7.79 29.32
CA GLY A 22 -34.44 7.01 28.26
C GLY A 22 -32.95 6.88 28.57
N VAL A 23 -32.56 5.76 29.19
CA VAL A 23 -31.15 5.36 29.17
C VAL A 23 -30.90 4.88 27.74
N ASP A 24 -30.55 5.81 26.86
CA ASP A 24 -29.90 5.46 25.60
C ASP A 24 -28.59 4.78 25.98
N ARG A 25 -28.58 3.44 25.93
CA ARG A 25 -27.36 2.70 25.68
C ARG A 25 -26.89 3.13 24.29
N ALA A 26 -26.15 4.22 24.24
CA ALA A 26 -25.22 4.46 23.16
C ALA A 26 -24.41 3.17 23.05
N ALA A 27 -24.65 2.39 22.00
CA ALA A 27 -23.79 1.29 21.64
C ALA A 27 -22.40 1.91 21.55
N ALA A 28 -21.50 1.53 22.46
CA ALA A 28 -20.12 1.94 22.39
C ALA A 28 -19.67 1.59 20.97
N GLN A 29 -19.36 2.59 20.16
CA GLN A 29 -18.62 2.35 18.93
C GLN A 29 -17.41 1.53 19.35
N PRO A 30 -17.14 0.36 18.73
CA PRO A 30 -15.98 -0.42 19.10
C PRO A 30 -14.78 0.52 19.07
N THR A 31 -14.18 0.74 20.24
CA THR A 31 -12.98 1.56 20.35
C THR A 31 -11.97 0.93 19.43
N ALA A 32 -11.61 1.68 18.39
CA ALA A 32 -10.76 1.17 17.33
C ALA A 32 -9.53 0.49 17.96
N SER A 33 -9.18 -0.70 17.46
CA SER A 33 -8.15 -1.51 18.10
C SER A 33 -6.86 -0.71 18.24
N ARG A 34 -6.18 -0.86 19.38
CA ARG A 34 -4.91 -0.18 19.59
C ARG A 34 -3.86 -0.80 18.67
N VAL A 35 -3.08 0.04 18.01
CA VAL A 35 -1.95 -0.35 17.16
C VAL A 35 -0.69 0.26 17.77
N ASP A 36 0.30 -0.57 18.07
CA ASP A 36 1.61 -0.09 18.48
C ASP A 36 2.45 0.19 17.22
N ILE A 37 3.12 1.34 17.19
CA ILE A 37 3.90 1.80 16.04
C ILE A 37 5.37 1.84 16.43
N THR A 38 6.20 1.11 15.69
CA THR A 38 7.66 1.23 15.73
C THR A 38 8.12 2.01 14.50
N THR A 39 8.74 3.16 14.70
CA THR A 39 9.10 4.07 13.61
C THR A 39 10.53 3.88 13.13
N ASP A 40 10.79 4.20 11.86
CA ASP A 40 12.12 4.32 11.26
C ASP A 40 13.03 3.09 11.45
N VAL A 41 12.46 1.89 11.35
CA VAL A 41 13.23 0.65 11.37
C VAL A 41 14.09 0.58 10.11
N VAL A 42 15.40 0.55 10.30
CA VAL A 42 16.37 0.60 9.20
C VAL A 42 16.52 -0.77 8.54
N TYR A 43 16.39 -0.82 7.22
CA TYR A 43 16.64 -2.02 6.40
C TYR A 43 17.87 -1.91 5.48
N GLY A 44 18.50 -0.73 5.45
CA GLY A 44 19.73 -0.53 4.68
C GLY A 44 20.24 0.90 4.79
N HIS A 45 21.46 1.11 4.27
CA HIS A 45 22.03 2.43 4.12
C HIS A 45 22.48 2.64 2.68
N LYS A 46 22.20 3.82 2.12
CA LYS A 46 22.54 4.15 0.73
C LYS A 46 22.79 5.64 0.60
N HIS A 47 23.93 6.03 0.00
CA HIS A 47 24.36 7.43 -0.12
C HIS A 47 24.31 8.23 1.20
N GLY A 48 24.64 7.60 2.32
CA GLY A 48 24.59 8.22 3.64
C GLY A 48 23.19 8.40 4.22
N LEU A 49 22.16 7.86 3.58
CA LEU A 49 20.77 7.85 4.05
C LEU A 49 20.45 6.48 4.67
N ALA A 50 19.65 6.48 5.72
CA ALA A 50 19.00 5.28 6.23
C ALA A 50 17.74 5.02 5.41
N MET A 51 17.57 3.78 4.96
CA MET A 51 16.37 3.30 4.31
C MET A 51 15.49 2.65 5.36
N THR A 52 14.24 3.11 5.50
CA THR A 52 13.39 2.76 6.64
C THR A 52 12.03 2.20 6.26
N PHE A 53 11.47 1.41 7.16
CA PHE A 53 10.05 1.13 7.22
C PHE A 53 9.52 1.40 8.63
N ASP A 54 8.23 1.69 8.74
CA ASP A 54 7.53 1.70 10.02
C ASP A 54 6.76 0.39 10.20
N VAL A 55 6.62 -0.06 11.44
CA VAL A 55 5.88 -1.28 11.80
C VAL A 55 4.63 -0.89 12.56
N PHE A 56 3.48 -1.38 12.09
CA PHE A 56 2.17 -1.20 12.70
C PHE A 56 1.70 -2.58 13.21
N GLN A 57 1.89 -2.83 14.51
CA GLN A 57 1.52 -4.09 15.13
C GLN A 57 0.16 -3.96 15.84
N PRO A 58 -0.87 -4.73 15.43
CA PRO A 58 -2.11 -4.80 16.19
C PRO A 58 -1.91 -5.61 17.48
N GLN A 59 -2.70 -5.33 18.51
CA GLN A 59 -2.65 -6.11 19.77
C GLN A 59 -3.00 -7.59 19.56
N SER A 60 -3.89 -7.87 18.61
CA SER A 60 -4.34 -9.22 18.25
C SER A 60 -3.72 -9.63 16.92
N ALA A 61 -2.38 -9.72 16.87
CA ALA A 61 -1.66 -10.11 15.67
C ALA A 61 -1.97 -11.56 15.26
N ASN A 62 -2.17 -11.79 13.96
CA ASN A 62 -2.51 -13.09 13.38
C ASN A 62 -1.29 -13.88 12.85
N GLY A 63 -0.07 -13.35 13.04
CA GLY A 63 1.18 -13.96 12.57
C GLY A 63 1.52 -13.67 11.11
N ALA A 64 0.68 -12.99 10.32
CA ALA A 64 1.00 -12.60 8.95
C ALA A 64 1.43 -11.13 8.85
N GLY A 65 2.36 -10.87 7.92
CA GLY A 65 2.87 -9.54 7.62
C GLY A 65 2.35 -9.02 6.29
N VAL A 66 1.99 -7.73 6.21
CA VAL A 66 1.61 -7.07 4.95
C VAL A 66 2.46 -5.83 4.75
N LEU A 67 3.18 -5.74 3.63
CA LEU A 67 4.00 -4.59 3.31
C LEU A 67 3.19 -3.58 2.50
N PHE A 68 3.10 -2.34 2.98
CA PHE A 68 2.60 -1.21 2.21
C PHE A 68 3.76 -0.48 1.54
N MET A 69 3.77 -0.44 0.21
CA MET A 69 4.74 0.33 -0.55
C MET A 69 4.36 1.81 -0.53
N VAL A 70 5.05 2.61 0.29
CA VAL A 70 4.83 4.06 0.40
C VAL A 70 5.42 4.73 -0.85
N SER A 71 4.65 4.76 -1.93
CA SER A 71 5.12 5.28 -3.22
C SER A 71 3.99 5.86 -4.07
N GLY A 72 4.19 7.09 -4.55
CA GLY A 72 3.34 7.74 -5.54
C GLY A 72 4.20 8.43 -6.59
N GLY A 73 4.06 8.04 -7.86
CA GLY A 73 4.96 8.53 -8.93
C GLY A 73 6.45 8.22 -8.67
N TRP A 74 6.73 7.14 -7.94
CA TRP A 74 8.05 6.75 -7.42
C TRP A 74 8.70 7.78 -6.48
N TYR A 75 7.91 8.70 -5.94
CA TYR A 75 8.28 9.47 -4.75
C TYR A 75 7.90 8.67 -3.51
N SER A 76 8.84 8.55 -2.57
CA SER A 76 8.64 7.90 -1.28
C SER A 76 8.94 8.90 -0.17
N ASN A 77 7.90 9.62 0.24
CA ASN A 77 8.03 10.70 1.21
C ASN A 77 7.89 10.17 2.63
N TRP A 78 8.66 10.75 3.55
CA TRP A 78 8.43 10.56 4.97
C TRP A 78 7.27 11.44 5.44
N SER A 79 6.40 10.85 6.25
CA SER A 79 5.38 11.53 7.04
C SER A 79 5.29 10.80 8.38
N PRO A 80 4.82 11.47 9.45
CA PRO A 80 4.55 10.81 10.72
C PRO A 80 3.65 9.58 10.52
N PRO A 81 4.05 8.38 10.98
CA PRO A 81 3.36 7.12 10.68
C PRO A 81 1.91 7.09 11.17
N GLU A 82 1.56 7.87 12.19
CA GLU A 82 0.19 7.99 12.68
C GLU A 82 -0.78 8.46 11.60
N GLN A 83 -0.29 9.22 10.59
CA GLN A 83 -1.10 9.65 9.46
C GLN A 83 -1.49 8.50 8.53
N LEU A 84 -0.75 7.40 8.52
CA LEU A 84 -1.06 6.21 7.73
C LEU A 84 -2.09 5.30 8.42
N LEU A 85 -2.35 5.47 9.73
CA LEU A 85 -3.26 4.59 10.47
C LEU A 85 -4.65 4.51 9.84
N GLY A 86 -5.19 5.62 9.33
CA GLY A 86 -6.49 5.60 8.66
C GLY A 86 -6.53 4.65 7.46
N LEU A 87 -5.44 4.63 6.67
CA LEU A 87 -5.28 3.76 5.50
C LEU A 87 -5.04 2.30 5.91
N LEU A 88 -4.25 2.07 6.95
CA LEU A 88 -3.78 0.72 7.34
C LEU A 88 -4.75 0.00 8.29
N ARG A 89 -5.69 0.73 8.90
CA ARG A 89 -6.70 0.20 9.83
C ARG A 89 -7.41 -1.06 9.38
N PRO A 90 -7.92 -1.16 8.14
CA PRO A 90 -8.59 -2.37 7.67
C PRO A 90 -7.74 -3.64 7.80
N LEU A 91 -6.41 -3.53 7.60
CA LEU A 91 -5.47 -4.64 7.74
C LEU A 91 -5.12 -4.89 9.22
N THR A 92 -4.84 -3.84 9.99
CA THR A 92 -4.49 -4.01 11.42
C THR A 92 -5.68 -4.51 12.24
N ASP A 93 -6.90 -4.06 11.94
CA ASP A 93 -8.12 -4.57 12.57
C ASP A 93 -8.41 -6.03 12.17
N ALA A 94 -7.89 -6.49 11.03
CA ALA A 94 -7.91 -7.90 10.61
C ALA A 94 -6.75 -8.73 11.21
N GLY A 95 -5.89 -8.12 12.04
CA GLY A 95 -4.80 -8.77 12.75
C GLY A 95 -3.46 -8.80 12.01
N PHE A 96 -3.35 -8.23 10.81
CA PHE A 96 -2.08 -8.19 10.09
C PHE A 96 -1.12 -7.18 10.71
N THR A 97 0.14 -7.59 10.88
CA THR A 97 1.24 -6.65 11.13
C THR A 97 1.58 -5.95 9.81
N VAL A 98 1.52 -4.62 9.78
CA VAL A 98 1.73 -3.87 8.53
C VAL A 98 3.08 -3.15 8.54
N PHE A 99 3.82 -3.23 7.43
CA PHE A 99 5.12 -2.57 7.25
C PHE A 99 4.99 -1.46 6.21
N ALA A 100 5.08 -0.19 6.62
CA ALA A 100 5.08 0.93 5.68
C ALA A 100 6.50 1.16 5.15
N VAL A 101 6.82 0.60 3.99
CA VAL A 101 8.16 0.60 3.40
C VAL A 101 8.41 1.86 2.59
N ARG A 102 9.49 2.57 2.91
CA ARG A 102 9.97 3.71 2.12
C ARG A 102 11.20 3.32 1.33
N HIS A 103 11.20 3.63 0.04
CA HIS A 103 12.31 3.35 -0.87
C HIS A 103 13.05 4.62 -1.26
N GLY A 104 14.16 4.50 -2.00
CA GLY A 104 14.87 5.66 -2.52
C GLY A 104 13.91 6.51 -3.36
N SER A 105 13.71 7.77 -2.97
CA SER A 105 12.73 8.66 -3.59
C SER A 105 13.25 9.33 -4.87
N SER A 106 12.39 9.39 -5.89
CA SER A 106 12.54 10.25 -7.06
C SER A 106 12.69 11.73 -6.65
N PRO A 107 13.41 12.57 -7.41
CA PRO A 107 14.18 12.26 -8.63
C PRO A 107 15.59 11.74 -8.35
N LYS A 108 16.00 11.63 -7.08
CA LYS A 108 17.37 11.21 -6.75
C LYS A 108 17.61 9.73 -7.06
N PHE A 109 16.58 8.91 -6.90
CA PHE A 109 16.61 7.47 -7.14
C PHE A 109 15.53 7.12 -8.17
N GLY A 110 15.91 6.35 -9.19
CA GLY A 110 15.00 5.90 -10.23
C GLY A 110 14.24 4.64 -9.84
N ILE A 111 13.46 4.13 -10.80
CA ILE A 111 12.72 2.87 -10.67
C ILE A 111 13.64 1.67 -10.37
N PRO A 112 14.81 1.49 -11.02
CA PRO A 112 15.70 0.37 -10.72
C PRO A 112 16.15 0.35 -9.26
N GLU A 113 16.50 1.52 -8.72
CA GLU A 113 16.86 1.68 -7.32
C GLU A 113 15.70 1.40 -6.39
N ALA A 114 14.51 1.92 -6.68
CA ALA A 114 13.32 1.68 -5.88
C ALA A 114 12.98 0.17 -5.81
N VAL A 115 13.07 -0.55 -6.93
CA VAL A 115 12.86 -2.01 -7.00
C VAL A 115 13.90 -2.75 -6.15
N SER A 116 15.18 -2.36 -6.24
CA SER A 116 16.24 -2.95 -5.41
C SER A 116 16.01 -2.70 -3.91
N ASP A 117 15.56 -1.50 -3.56
CA ASP A 117 15.34 -1.09 -2.17
C ASP A 117 14.18 -1.89 -1.55
N VAL A 118 13.04 -2.04 -2.24
CA VAL A 118 11.88 -2.80 -1.72
C VAL A 118 12.14 -4.31 -1.63
N ARG A 119 12.93 -4.88 -2.56
CA ARG A 119 13.40 -6.28 -2.45
C ARG A 119 14.23 -6.47 -1.18
N ARG A 120 15.15 -5.55 -0.89
CA ARG A 120 15.94 -5.59 0.34
C ARG A 120 15.05 -5.45 1.58
N ALA A 121 14.04 -4.59 1.55
CA ALA A 121 13.10 -4.44 2.67
C ALA A 121 12.39 -5.76 3.00
N VAL A 122 11.89 -6.50 2.00
CA VAL A 122 11.29 -7.83 2.22
C VAL A 122 12.28 -8.78 2.89
N ARG A 123 13.52 -8.84 2.40
CA ARG A 123 14.57 -9.71 2.97
C ARG A 123 14.84 -9.41 4.43
N VAL A 124 14.95 -8.13 4.79
CA VAL A 124 15.17 -7.70 6.18
C VAL A 124 13.96 -8.02 7.05
N ILE A 125 12.74 -7.79 6.57
CA ILE A 125 11.51 -8.13 7.31
C ILE A 125 11.43 -9.63 7.55
N ARG A 126 11.69 -10.45 6.53
CA ARG A 126 11.75 -11.92 6.63
C ARG A 126 12.84 -12.39 7.60
N MET A 127 14.05 -11.84 7.50
CA MET A 127 15.17 -12.19 8.37
C MET A 127 14.91 -11.84 9.84
N ARG A 128 14.06 -10.84 10.11
CA ARG A 128 13.72 -10.34 11.45
C ARG A 128 12.27 -10.68 11.84
N ALA A 129 11.67 -11.69 11.22
CA ALA A 129 10.27 -12.07 11.41
C ALA A 129 9.90 -12.28 12.90
N ASP A 130 10.79 -12.94 13.65
CA ASP A 130 10.63 -13.15 15.10
C ASP A 130 10.49 -11.85 15.90
N GLU A 131 11.19 -10.78 15.50
CA GLU A 131 11.11 -9.47 16.17
C GLU A 131 9.74 -8.82 16.00
N PHE A 132 9.06 -9.11 14.88
CA PHE A 132 7.76 -8.55 14.54
C PHE A 132 6.59 -9.49 14.87
N GLY A 133 6.88 -10.68 15.39
CA GLY A 133 5.89 -11.70 15.72
C GLY A 133 5.12 -12.21 14.49
N ILE A 134 5.78 -12.26 13.33
CA ILE A 134 5.21 -12.78 12.09
C ILE A 134 5.91 -14.08 11.66
N GLU A 135 5.25 -14.86 10.81
CA GLU A 135 5.83 -16.00 10.12
C GLU A 135 6.53 -15.52 8.82
N PRO A 136 7.79 -15.93 8.56
CA PRO A 136 8.57 -15.44 7.43
C PRO A 136 8.00 -15.81 6.04
N GLU A 137 7.13 -16.81 6.00
CA GLU A 137 6.45 -17.30 4.80
C GLU A 137 5.00 -16.82 4.67
N ARG A 138 4.56 -15.86 5.50
CA ARG A 138 3.22 -15.26 5.44
C ARG A 138 3.32 -13.75 5.18
N LEU A 139 3.96 -13.39 4.07
CA LEU A 139 4.21 -12.00 3.67
C LEU A 139 3.40 -11.60 2.43
N GLY A 140 2.45 -10.68 2.61
CA GLY A 140 1.75 -10.02 1.51
C GLY A 140 2.34 -8.64 1.20
N VAL A 141 2.01 -8.08 0.04
CA VAL A 141 2.40 -6.71 -0.33
C VAL A 141 1.28 -5.98 -1.07
N PHE A 142 1.13 -4.69 -0.81
CA PHE A 142 0.24 -3.84 -1.58
C PHE A 142 0.76 -2.42 -1.76
N GLY A 143 0.17 -1.73 -2.73
CA GLY A 143 0.37 -0.32 -2.94
C GLY A 143 -0.53 0.23 -4.03
N MET A 144 -0.47 1.54 -4.21
CA MET A 144 -1.25 2.27 -5.21
C MET A 144 -0.35 2.96 -6.21
N SER A 145 -0.74 2.96 -7.49
CA SER A 145 0.01 3.58 -8.58
C SER A 145 1.45 3.03 -8.62
N ALA A 146 2.47 3.87 -8.46
CA ALA A 146 3.86 3.45 -8.33
C ALA A 146 4.10 2.42 -7.21
N GLY A 147 3.39 2.51 -6.08
CA GLY A 147 3.46 1.48 -5.03
C GLY A 147 2.88 0.14 -5.48
N GLY A 148 1.83 0.16 -6.30
CA GLY A 148 1.26 -1.03 -6.92
C GLY A 148 2.20 -1.65 -7.96
N HIS A 149 2.90 -0.81 -8.73
CA HIS A 149 3.99 -1.24 -9.61
C HIS A 149 5.10 -1.97 -8.84
N LEU A 150 5.60 -1.38 -7.75
CA LEU A 150 6.63 -2.00 -6.92
C LEU A 150 6.14 -3.31 -6.26
N SER A 151 4.85 -3.36 -5.90
CA SER A 151 4.22 -4.57 -5.36
C SER A 151 4.17 -5.69 -6.40
N LEU A 152 3.80 -5.39 -7.64
CA LEU A 152 3.81 -6.37 -8.73
C LEU A 152 5.22 -6.76 -9.16
N MET A 153 6.20 -5.85 -9.10
CA MET A 153 7.60 -6.22 -9.29
C MET A 153 8.00 -7.28 -8.25
N LEU A 154 7.69 -7.10 -6.97
CA LEU A 154 7.97 -8.12 -5.94
C LEU A 154 7.26 -9.45 -6.23
N GLY A 155 6.01 -9.42 -6.68
CA GLY A 155 5.24 -10.64 -6.99
C GLY A 155 5.70 -11.42 -8.22
N THR A 156 6.23 -10.73 -9.23
CA THR A 156 6.61 -11.31 -10.54
C THR A 156 8.11 -11.54 -10.70
N THR A 157 8.93 -11.08 -9.75
CA THR A 157 10.39 -11.19 -9.83
C THR A 157 11.02 -11.64 -8.52
N GLY A 158 10.26 -12.37 -7.71
CA GLY A 158 10.72 -12.91 -6.45
C GLY A 158 11.85 -13.93 -6.63
N ASP A 159 12.85 -13.89 -5.75
CA ASP A 159 13.98 -14.82 -5.71
C ASP A 159 14.12 -15.47 -4.32
N ASP A 160 14.84 -16.60 -4.28
CA ASP A 160 15.10 -17.37 -3.06
C ASP A 160 16.35 -16.87 -2.30
N GLY A 161 16.94 -15.75 -2.75
CA GLY A 161 18.23 -15.26 -2.27
C GLY A 161 19.41 -16.00 -2.90
N ASN A 162 20.62 -15.60 -2.53
CA ASN A 162 21.85 -16.24 -3.00
C ASN A 162 22.75 -16.62 -1.81
N PRO A 163 22.91 -17.91 -1.46
CA PRO A 163 23.69 -18.31 -0.28
C PRO A 163 25.18 -17.98 -0.36
N ASP A 164 25.70 -17.72 -1.57
CA ASP A 164 27.13 -17.53 -1.83
C ASP A 164 27.58 -16.06 -1.74
N VAL A 165 26.68 -15.11 -1.47
CA VAL A 165 27.04 -13.68 -1.37
C VAL A 165 27.47 -13.27 0.04
N PRO A 166 28.35 -12.26 0.18
CA PRO A 166 28.81 -11.82 1.49
C PRO A 166 27.74 -11.21 2.39
N ASP A 167 26.80 -10.44 1.83
CA ASP A 167 25.73 -9.80 2.61
C ASP A 167 24.69 -10.85 3.04
N ALA A 168 24.53 -11.04 4.35
CA ALA A 168 23.57 -11.98 4.92
C ALA A 168 22.13 -11.67 4.53
N VAL A 169 21.79 -10.40 4.29
CA VAL A 169 20.45 -10.01 3.83
C VAL A 169 20.17 -10.59 2.46
N ASP A 170 21.13 -10.53 1.53
CA ASP A 170 20.95 -11.00 0.15
C ASP A 170 20.97 -12.53 0.02
N ARG A 171 21.25 -13.26 1.10
CA ARG A 171 21.06 -14.71 1.19
C ARG A 171 19.61 -15.12 1.45
N VAL A 172 18.79 -14.17 1.90
CA VAL A 172 17.37 -14.38 2.21
C VAL A 172 16.55 -14.10 0.96
N GLY A 173 15.56 -14.95 0.68
CA GLY A 173 14.63 -14.73 -0.43
C GLY A 173 13.76 -13.49 -0.22
N ASN A 174 13.23 -12.96 -1.31
CA ASN A 174 12.32 -11.80 -1.31
C ASN A 174 10.93 -12.11 -1.89
N ARG A 175 10.62 -13.39 -2.17
CA ARG A 175 9.28 -13.81 -2.60
C ARG A 175 8.22 -13.35 -1.60
N VAL A 176 7.06 -12.95 -2.10
CA VAL A 176 5.86 -12.61 -1.30
C VAL A 176 4.77 -13.62 -1.65
N GLN A 177 3.86 -13.87 -0.72
CA GLN A 177 2.81 -14.89 -0.87
C GLN A 177 1.50 -14.34 -1.40
N ALA A 178 1.32 -13.02 -1.43
CA ALA A 178 0.14 -12.37 -2.02
C ALA A 178 0.44 -10.93 -2.42
N VAL A 179 -0.14 -10.48 -3.54
CA VAL A 179 -0.02 -9.10 -4.04
C VAL A 179 -1.38 -8.48 -4.20
N VAL A 180 -1.53 -7.21 -3.78
CA VAL A 180 -2.67 -6.36 -4.14
C VAL A 180 -2.18 -5.06 -4.77
N ALA A 181 -2.55 -4.80 -6.03
CA ALA A 181 -2.07 -3.66 -6.79
C ALA A 181 -3.21 -2.75 -7.22
N TRP A 182 -3.23 -1.52 -6.69
CA TRP A 182 -4.22 -0.51 -7.04
C TRP A 182 -3.70 0.38 -8.18
N VAL A 183 -4.47 0.53 -9.25
CA VAL A 183 -4.21 1.44 -10.40
C VAL A 183 -2.74 1.44 -10.85
N ALA A 184 -2.15 0.25 -10.92
CA ALA A 184 -0.71 0.06 -11.06
C ALA A 184 -0.26 0.08 -12.52
N PRO A 185 0.81 0.82 -12.87
CA PRO A 185 1.44 0.66 -14.17
C PRO A 185 2.18 -0.68 -14.20
N THR A 186 1.94 -1.47 -15.24
CA THR A 186 2.48 -2.83 -15.40
C THR A 186 3.46 -2.96 -16.57
N ASP A 187 3.47 -1.98 -17.46
CA ASP A 187 4.24 -1.94 -18.70
C ASP A 187 4.86 -0.55 -18.84
N LEU A 188 6.08 -0.38 -18.35
CA LEU A 188 6.78 0.89 -18.43
C LEU A 188 7.20 1.21 -19.87
N THR A 189 7.26 0.22 -20.78
CA THR A 189 7.70 0.45 -22.17
C THR A 189 6.77 1.42 -22.90
N ILE A 190 5.49 1.46 -22.52
CA ILE A 190 4.51 2.41 -23.04
C ILE A 190 4.37 3.68 -22.17
N LEU A 191 4.91 3.68 -20.95
CA LEU A 191 4.73 4.76 -19.97
C LEU A 191 5.88 5.78 -19.95
N ILE A 192 7.11 5.34 -20.24
CA ILE A 192 8.32 6.17 -20.16
C ILE A 192 8.27 7.39 -21.08
N HIS A 193 9.01 8.44 -20.74
CA HIS A 193 8.99 9.72 -21.43
C HIS A 193 9.29 9.64 -22.94
N SER A 194 10.13 8.70 -23.35
CA SER A 194 10.53 8.50 -24.74
C SER A 194 9.53 7.65 -25.54
N SER A 195 8.54 7.04 -24.88
CA SER A 195 7.48 6.27 -25.52
C SER A 195 6.54 7.18 -26.33
N PRO A 196 6.14 6.79 -27.56
CA PRO A 196 5.11 7.51 -28.31
C PRO A 196 3.72 7.40 -27.66
N GLU A 197 3.49 6.39 -26.81
CA GLU A 197 2.25 6.18 -26.06
C GLU A 197 2.23 6.96 -24.71
N SER A 198 3.35 7.61 -24.34
CA SER A 198 3.43 8.38 -23.11
C SER A 198 2.43 9.53 -23.09
N LEU A 199 1.63 9.60 -22.03
CA LEU A 199 0.70 10.70 -21.81
C LEU A 199 1.44 11.98 -21.37
N PRO A 200 0.90 13.18 -21.65
CA PRO A 200 1.51 14.44 -21.20
C PRO A 200 1.74 14.48 -19.68
N ALA A 201 0.83 13.91 -18.89
CA ALA A 201 0.95 13.84 -17.44
C ALA A 201 2.18 13.06 -16.98
N HIS A 202 2.68 12.09 -17.76
CA HIS A 202 3.84 11.26 -17.40
C HIS A 202 5.13 12.09 -17.24
N LYS A 203 5.22 13.23 -17.93
CA LYS A 203 6.34 14.17 -17.84
C LYS A 203 6.54 14.76 -16.44
N ASN A 204 5.50 14.70 -15.61
CA ASN A 204 5.55 15.15 -14.21
C ASN A 204 6.22 14.13 -13.27
N PHE A 205 6.55 12.93 -13.76
CA PHE A 205 7.23 11.89 -12.97
C PHE A 205 8.66 11.67 -13.51
N PRO A 206 9.68 12.23 -12.85
CA PRO A 206 11.08 12.12 -13.31
C PRO A 206 11.59 10.69 -13.39
N ALA A 207 11.04 9.77 -12.57
CA ALA A 207 11.39 8.36 -12.61
C ALA A 207 11.04 7.67 -13.95
N LEU A 208 10.18 8.28 -14.77
CA LEU A 208 9.84 7.82 -16.12
C LEU A 208 10.79 8.37 -17.20
N ASP A 209 11.77 9.20 -16.85
CA ASP A 209 12.96 9.45 -17.69
C ASP A 209 13.92 8.26 -17.56
N LEU A 210 13.44 7.10 -18.00
CA LEU A 210 14.11 5.82 -17.90
C LEU A 210 14.61 5.39 -19.29
N ASP A 211 15.78 4.75 -19.33
CA ASP A 211 16.30 4.16 -20.56
C ASP A 211 15.30 3.14 -21.13
N PRO A 212 14.94 3.20 -22.43
CA PRO A 212 14.01 2.26 -23.05
C PRO A 212 14.39 0.79 -22.87
N ARG A 213 15.69 0.46 -22.76
CA ARG A 213 16.17 -0.90 -22.52
C ARG A 213 15.83 -1.35 -21.09
N ALA A 214 15.89 -0.45 -20.11
CA ALA A 214 15.56 -0.74 -18.72
C ALA A 214 14.04 -0.77 -18.46
N ALA A 215 13.23 -0.18 -19.34
CA ALA A 215 11.78 -0.15 -19.15
C ALA A 215 11.16 -1.55 -19.13
N ALA A 216 11.59 -2.44 -20.02
CA ALA A 216 11.13 -3.84 -20.01
C ALA A 216 11.55 -4.54 -18.72
N ASP A 217 12.82 -4.43 -18.31
CA ASP A 217 13.33 -5.06 -17.07
C ASP A 217 12.59 -4.61 -15.80
N HIS A 218 11.93 -3.44 -15.84
CA HIS A 218 11.13 -2.92 -14.75
C HIS A 218 9.62 -2.89 -15.05
N SER A 219 9.16 -3.66 -16.03
CA SER A 219 7.74 -3.87 -16.31
C SER A 219 7.29 -5.21 -15.75
N PRO A 220 6.47 -5.25 -14.67
CA PRO A 220 5.97 -6.50 -14.11
C PRO A 220 5.34 -7.43 -15.15
N LEU A 221 4.66 -6.86 -16.15
CA LEU A 221 4.05 -7.60 -17.27
C LEU A 221 5.03 -8.53 -18.00
N THR A 222 6.30 -8.13 -18.11
CA THR A 222 7.30 -8.87 -18.89
C THR A 222 7.96 -10.02 -18.13
N HIS A 223 7.73 -10.10 -16.82
CA HIS A 223 8.31 -11.11 -15.93
C HIS A 223 7.32 -12.19 -15.53
N VAL A 224 6.08 -12.14 -16.02
CA VAL A 224 5.03 -13.04 -15.55
C VAL A 224 5.39 -14.51 -15.82
N THR A 225 5.40 -15.30 -14.75
CA THR A 225 5.68 -16.74 -14.75
C THR A 225 4.69 -17.52 -13.89
N ALA A 226 4.63 -18.84 -14.06
CA ALA A 226 3.65 -19.67 -13.35
C ALA A 226 3.92 -19.82 -11.84
N ASP A 227 5.12 -19.46 -11.37
CA ASP A 227 5.51 -19.45 -9.94
C ASP A 227 5.35 -18.08 -9.26
N ASP A 228 4.73 -17.11 -9.95
CA ASP A 228 4.45 -15.79 -9.38
C ASP A 228 3.43 -15.87 -8.23
N ALA A 229 3.49 -14.86 -7.35
CA ALA A 229 2.54 -14.72 -6.25
C ALA A 229 1.10 -14.49 -6.76
N PRO A 230 0.07 -15.02 -6.07
CA PRO A 230 -1.32 -14.64 -6.31
C PRO A 230 -1.52 -13.13 -6.31
N ALA A 231 -2.19 -12.59 -7.33
CA ALA A 231 -2.36 -11.15 -7.51
C ALA A 231 -3.83 -10.69 -7.63
N LEU A 232 -4.23 -9.75 -6.78
CA LEU A 232 -5.46 -8.96 -6.94
C LEU A 232 -5.14 -7.60 -7.55
N LEU A 233 -5.80 -7.29 -8.66
CA LEU A 233 -5.69 -6.03 -9.40
C LEU A 233 -6.95 -5.20 -9.17
N LEU A 234 -6.79 -3.94 -8.76
CA LEU A 234 -7.88 -3.03 -8.44
C LEU A 234 -7.74 -1.77 -9.30
N ALA A 235 -8.61 -1.57 -10.29
CA ALA A 235 -8.40 -0.51 -11.28
C ALA A 235 -9.69 0.16 -11.74
N GLY A 236 -9.63 1.46 -12.00
CA GLY A 236 -10.73 2.19 -12.63
C GLY A 236 -10.67 2.09 -14.16
N ASP A 237 -11.83 1.92 -14.81
CA ASP A 237 -11.89 1.82 -16.27
C ASP A 237 -11.80 3.18 -16.99
N ALA A 238 -11.88 4.28 -16.23
CA ALA A 238 -11.76 5.67 -16.68
C ALA A 238 -10.47 6.34 -16.15
N ASP A 239 -9.47 5.56 -15.74
CA ASP A 239 -8.16 6.06 -15.32
C ASP A 239 -7.40 6.66 -16.51
N ASP A 240 -7.16 7.97 -16.45
CA ASP A 240 -6.48 8.77 -17.45
C ASP A 240 -4.98 8.97 -17.17
N LEU A 241 -4.47 8.41 -16.07
CA LEU A 241 -3.07 8.45 -15.69
C LEU A 241 -2.39 7.09 -15.90
N VAL A 242 -3.07 6.01 -15.54
CA VAL A 242 -2.63 4.64 -15.80
C VAL A 242 -3.78 3.91 -16.49
N PRO A 243 -3.82 3.91 -17.84
CA PRO A 243 -4.93 3.33 -18.58
C PRO A 243 -5.19 1.87 -18.17
N ILE A 244 -6.47 1.49 -18.09
CA ILE A 244 -6.94 0.15 -17.69
C ILE A 244 -6.30 -1.01 -18.49
N ALA A 245 -5.75 -0.72 -19.67
CA ALA A 245 -4.94 -1.64 -20.46
C ALA A 245 -3.78 -2.25 -19.66
N HIS A 246 -3.18 -1.53 -18.71
CA HIS A 246 -2.13 -2.09 -17.84
C HIS A 246 -2.63 -3.29 -17.03
N SER A 247 -3.76 -3.14 -16.35
CA SER A 247 -4.34 -4.19 -15.51
C SER A 247 -4.89 -5.34 -16.36
N ARG A 248 -5.55 -5.04 -17.49
CA ARG A 248 -6.08 -6.08 -18.38
C ARG A 248 -4.97 -6.92 -19.02
N ARG A 249 -3.88 -6.32 -19.49
CA ARG A 249 -2.77 -7.05 -20.12
C ARG A 249 -2.06 -7.98 -19.14
N ILE A 250 -1.76 -7.52 -17.92
CA ILE A 250 -1.10 -8.40 -16.94
C ILE A 250 -2.05 -9.50 -16.45
N ARG A 251 -3.35 -9.21 -16.32
CA ARG A 251 -4.37 -10.23 -16.05
C ARG A 251 -4.36 -11.29 -17.14
N ASP A 252 -4.33 -10.90 -18.41
CA ASP A 252 -4.30 -11.84 -19.53
C ASP A 252 -3.04 -12.72 -19.50
N GLU A 253 -1.88 -12.16 -19.14
CA GLU A 253 -0.65 -12.93 -18.96
C GLU A 253 -0.73 -13.89 -17.77
N PHE A 254 -1.22 -13.44 -16.60
CA PHE A 254 -1.48 -14.32 -15.44
C PHE A 254 -2.41 -15.48 -15.81
N GLN A 255 -3.50 -15.19 -16.53
CA GLN A 255 -4.42 -16.19 -17.03
C GLN A 255 -3.75 -17.17 -18.00
N ARG A 256 -2.85 -16.69 -18.87
CA ARG A 256 -2.13 -17.52 -19.84
C ARG A 256 -1.19 -18.53 -19.18
N VAL A 257 -0.52 -18.15 -18.10
CA VAL A 257 0.45 -19.02 -17.39
C VAL A 257 -0.15 -19.75 -16.19
N GLY A 258 -1.38 -19.43 -15.78
CA GLY A 258 -2.09 -20.11 -14.70
C GLY A 258 -1.81 -19.57 -13.30
N VAL A 259 -1.40 -18.31 -13.16
CA VAL A 259 -1.25 -17.64 -11.86
C VAL A 259 -2.63 -17.37 -11.28
N THR A 260 -2.82 -17.61 -9.97
CA THR A 260 -4.05 -17.23 -9.26
C THR A 260 -4.20 -15.71 -9.27
N HIS A 261 -5.31 -15.21 -9.80
CA HIS A 261 -5.48 -13.77 -9.95
C HIS A 261 -6.96 -13.36 -9.95
N GLU A 262 -7.18 -12.09 -9.62
CA GLU A 262 -8.47 -11.41 -9.80
C GLU A 262 -8.24 -9.98 -10.32
N LEU A 263 -9.14 -9.50 -11.16
CA LEU A 263 -9.20 -8.09 -11.56
C LEU A 263 -10.59 -7.54 -11.23
N ILE A 264 -10.64 -6.61 -10.28
CA ILE A 264 -11.83 -5.81 -10.02
C ILE A 264 -11.70 -4.49 -10.78
N GLU A 265 -12.50 -4.35 -11.83
CA GLU A 265 -12.65 -3.11 -12.57
C GLU A 265 -13.78 -2.28 -11.95
N PHE A 266 -13.49 -1.01 -11.63
CA PHE A 266 -14.45 -0.07 -11.06
C PHE A 266 -15.00 0.85 -12.17
N PRO A 267 -16.27 0.66 -12.58
CA PRO A 267 -16.84 1.43 -13.68
C PRO A 267 -16.89 2.93 -13.38
N GLY A 268 -16.44 3.75 -14.32
CA GLY A 268 -16.38 5.20 -14.25
C GLY A 268 -15.33 5.76 -13.27
N ALA A 269 -14.54 4.92 -12.62
CA ALA A 269 -13.52 5.37 -11.68
C ALA A 269 -12.24 5.78 -12.42
N GLY A 270 -11.63 6.90 -11.98
CA GLY A 270 -10.30 7.32 -12.43
C GLY A 270 -9.18 6.84 -11.50
N HIS A 271 -8.01 7.47 -11.60
CA HIS A 271 -6.83 7.11 -10.77
C HIS A 271 -7.06 7.28 -9.27
N GLY A 272 -7.90 8.24 -8.87
CA GLY A 272 -8.28 8.49 -7.47
C GLY A 272 -9.55 7.75 -7.07
N ILE A 273 -9.49 6.42 -7.00
CA ILE A 273 -10.64 5.60 -6.57
C ILE A 273 -11.09 6.05 -5.17
N GLY A 274 -12.38 6.35 -5.01
CA GLY A 274 -12.96 6.90 -3.78
C GLY A 274 -14.31 6.29 -3.43
N GLY A 275 -14.90 6.77 -2.34
CA GLY A 275 -16.26 6.42 -1.93
C GLY A 275 -16.49 4.92 -1.74
N GLU A 276 -17.61 4.42 -2.24
CA GLU A 276 -18.00 3.01 -2.11
C GLU A 276 -17.03 2.05 -2.81
N GLN A 277 -16.48 2.45 -3.96
CA GLN A 277 -15.51 1.64 -4.72
C GLN A 277 -14.20 1.45 -3.94
N LEU A 278 -13.71 2.51 -3.27
CA LEU A 278 -12.56 2.38 -2.37
C LEU A 278 -12.87 1.44 -1.20
N ALA A 279 -14.06 1.54 -0.62
CA ALA A 279 -14.48 0.63 0.45
C ALA A 279 -14.61 -0.83 -0.04
N GLN A 280 -15.12 -1.05 -1.26
CA GLN A 280 -15.20 -2.36 -1.89
C GLN A 280 -13.81 -2.95 -2.12
N GLY A 281 -12.91 -2.21 -2.77
CA GLY A 281 -11.54 -2.66 -3.02
C GLY A 281 -10.75 -2.91 -1.73
N THR A 282 -11.03 -2.13 -0.68
CA THR A 282 -10.40 -2.30 0.64
C THR A 282 -10.84 -3.61 1.29
N ARG A 283 -12.13 -3.97 1.19
CA ARG A 283 -12.62 -5.27 1.66
C ARG A 283 -12.00 -6.42 0.88
N ALA A 284 -12.02 -6.33 -0.45
CA ALA A 284 -11.40 -7.33 -1.32
C ALA A 284 -9.90 -7.51 -1.03
N MET A 285 -9.17 -6.42 -0.75
CA MET A 285 -7.76 -6.49 -0.35
C MET A 285 -7.56 -7.24 0.97
N VAL A 286 -8.38 -6.95 1.99
CA VAL A 286 -8.27 -7.64 3.29
C VAL A 286 -8.61 -9.12 3.14
N ASP A 287 -9.66 -9.44 2.39
CA ASP A 287 -10.08 -10.82 2.15
C ASP A 287 -9.02 -11.58 1.34
N TRP A 288 -8.45 -10.98 0.29
CA TRP A 288 -7.33 -11.56 -0.47
C TRP A 288 -6.15 -11.95 0.42
N PHE A 289 -5.75 -11.09 1.36
CA PHE A 289 -4.67 -11.42 2.29
C PHE A 289 -5.06 -12.47 3.31
N ARG A 290 -6.33 -12.59 3.71
CA ARG A 290 -6.78 -13.68 4.58
C ARG A 290 -6.66 -15.01 3.86
N ASP A 291 -7.22 -15.08 2.66
CA ASP A 291 -7.31 -16.30 1.86
C ASP A 291 -5.91 -16.82 1.49
N HIS A 292 -4.95 -15.93 1.24
CA HIS A 292 -3.61 -16.32 0.79
C HIS A 292 -2.52 -16.36 1.86
N LEU A 293 -2.72 -15.74 3.04
CA LEU A 293 -1.70 -15.72 4.10
C LEU A 293 -2.10 -16.46 5.37
N LEU A 294 -3.40 -16.74 5.59
CA LEU A 294 -3.88 -17.35 6.83
C LEU A 294 -4.48 -18.73 6.65
N GLU A 295 -4.82 -19.12 5.42
CA GLU A 295 -5.27 -20.47 5.13
C GLU A 295 -4.07 -21.42 4.99
N ASP A 296 -4.20 -22.63 5.54
CA ASP A 296 -3.15 -23.67 5.58
C ASP A 296 -3.13 -24.55 4.31
#